data_AF-A0A928A0J0-F1
#
_entry.id   AF-A0A928A0J0-F1
#
_cell.length_a   1.000
_cell.length_b   1.000
_cell.length_c   1.000
_cell.angle_alpha   90.00
_cell.angle_beta   90.00
_cell.angle_gamma   90.00
#
_symmetry.space_group_name_H-M   'P 1'
#
loop_
_entity.id
_entity.type
_entity.pdbx_description
1 polymer ?
#
loop_
_entity_poly.entity_id
_entity_poly.type
_entity_poly.pdbx_seq_one_letter_code
_entity_poly.pdbx_strand_id
1 'polypeptide(L)'
;MYIAKEIIKAIVFRIIAFFGSAFIAGFTDAMFNTNTSGWVGLLLFAVIFCGLEYALRDTKREQYRKEKRASGELWNYHDLMSGSLIALYNSSYDDRYKNEYLRRLTKIGFNRDEADRLLLFESMILKYDRKDHLADPKYIYREVFDYKSVPLPQDDTWYAEHEMFLISELVKICDEAENTWTYSKDKISDESIRDRVYSLTRYGEAVFYNCYLEMVSEKADVRIDLLEEYVRAEQDLLYKYRWKIEAVNDPYLR
;
A
#
# COMPACT_ATOMS: atom_id res chain seq x y z
N MET A 1 6.33 -0.66 -30.68
CA MET A 1 6.25 -0.16 -29.29
C MET A 1 7.62 0.21 -28.68
N TYR A 2 8.74 -0.32 -29.19
CA TYR A 2 10.11 0.00 -28.71
C TYR A 2 10.54 1.46 -29.02
N ILE A 3 10.13 1.98 -30.19
CA ILE A 3 10.51 3.30 -30.69
C ILE A 3 9.99 4.44 -29.79
N ALA A 4 8.76 4.32 -29.26
CA ALA A 4 8.18 5.35 -28.40
C ALA A 4 8.91 5.47 -27.04
N LYS A 5 9.43 4.37 -26.50
CA LYS A 5 10.14 4.33 -25.21
C LYS A 5 11.50 5.04 -25.30
N GLU A 6 12.19 4.87 -26.42
CA GLU A 6 13.47 5.53 -26.68
C GLU A 6 13.30 7.01 -27.04
N ILE A 7 12.21 7.39 -27.71
CA ILE A 7 11.88 8.81 -27.96
C ILE A 7 11.58 9.55 -26.66
N ILE A 8 10.80 8.96 -25.75
CA ILE A 8 10.48 9.59 -24.45
C ILE A 8 11.73 9.73 -23.59
N LYS A 9 12.59 8.70 -23.51
CA LYS A 9 13.88 8.82 -22.82
C LYS A 9 14.75 9.91 -23.42
N ALA A 10 14.82 10.01 -24.75
CA ALA A 10 15.60 11.05 -25.43
C ALA A 10 15.06 12.46 -25.18
N ILE A 11 13.73 12.63 -25.12
CA ILE A 11 13.09 13.91 -24.80
C ILE A 11 13.35 14.28 -23.33
N VAL A 12 13.15 13.36 -22.39
CA VAL A 12 13.41 13.59 -20.96
C VAL A 12 14.89 13.89 -20.72
N PHE A 13 15.80 13.15 -21.35
CA PHE A 13 17.24 13.40 -21.25
C PHE A 13 17.63 14.76 -21.84
N ARG A 14 17.04 15.17 -22.97
CA ARG A 14 17.28 16.49 -23.57
C ARG A 14 16.71 17.62 -22.73
N ILE A 15 15.54 17.43 -22.12
CA ILE A 15 14.96 18.39 -21.17
C ILE A 15 15.87 18.51 -19.94
N ILE A 16 16.28 17.40 -19.33
CA ILE A 16 17.20 17.40 -18.18
C ILE A 16 18.56 18.02 -18.54
N ALA A 17 19.11 17.75 -19.72
CA ALA A 17 20.37 18.34 -20.16
C ALA A 17 20.25 19.84 -20.48
N PHE A 18 19.15 20.26 -21.10
CA PHE A 18 18.88 21.65 -21.44
C PHE A 18 18.61 22.50 -20.19
N PHE A 19 17.79 21.99 -19.27
CA PHE A 19 17.56 22.66 -17.99
C PHE A 19 18.74 22.52 -17.05
N GLY A 20 19.47 21.40 -17.03
CA GLY A 20 20.64 21.20 -16.16
C GLY A 20 21.79 22.15 -16.48
N SER A 21 22.06 22.41 -17.76
CA SER A 21 23.12 23.35 -18.17
C SER A 21 22.75 24.82 -17.96
N ALA A 22 21.51 25.22 -18.25
CA ALA A 22 21.00 26.55 -17.94
C ALA A 22 20.85 26.80 -16.42
N PHE A 23 20.52 25.76 -15.66
CA PHE A 23 20.36 25.80 -14.21
C PHE A 23 21.71 25.87 -13.50
N ILE A 24 22.72 25.08 -13.88
CA ILE A 24 24.06 25.20 -13.27
C ILE A 24 24.63 26.60 -13.47
N ALA A 25 24.49 27.19 -14.66
CA ALA A 25 24.98 28.54 -14.94
C ALA A 25 24.22 29.63 -14.19
N GLY A 26 22.88 29.55 -14.14
CA GLY A 26 22.04 30.52 -13.41
C GLY A 26 22.08 30.37 -11.89
N PHE A 27 22.28 29.15 -11.39
CA PHE A 27 22.35 28.85 -9.96
C PHE A 27 23.69 29.27 -9.35
N THR A 28 24.79 29.18 -10.11
CA THR A 28 26.08 29.77 -9.69
C THR A 28 26.02 31.29 -9.61
N ASP A 29 25.38 31.98 -10.56
CA ASP A 29 25.26 33.45 -10.50
C ASP A 29 24.28 33.93 -9.41
N ALA A 30 23.20 33.18 -9.14
CA ALA A 30 22.20 33.54 -8.13
C ALA A 30 22.66 33.26 -6.69
N MET A 31 23.55 32.29 -6.45
CA MET A 31 24.12 32.00 -5.12
C MET A 31 25.11 33.07 -4.64
N PHE A 32 25.71 33.85 -5.54
CA PHE A 32 26.69 34.88 -5.19
C PHE A 32 26.12 36.31 -5.06
N ASN A 33 24.84 36.55 -5.40
CA ASN A 33 24.24 37.88 -5.29
C ASN A 33 23.07 37.88 -4.31
N THR A 34 23.35 38.31 -3.07
CA THR A 34 22.42 38.36 -1.94
C THR A 34 21.26 39.33 -2.19
N ASN A 35 20.00 38.83 -2.24
CA ASN A 35 19.01 39.01 -1.16
C ASN A 35 17.54 38.69 -1.53
N THR A 36 17.22 38.31 -2.77
CA THR A 36 15.81 37.97 -3.12
C THR A 36 15.67 36.95 -4.24
N SER A 37 16.69 36.78 -5.10
CA SER A 37 16.67 35.88 -6.27
C SER A 37 16.81 34.39 -5.92
N GLY A 38 17.56 34.05 -4.87
CA GLY A 38 17.79 32.66 -4.46
C GLY A 38 16.51 31.92 -4.04
N TRP A 39 15.63 32.58 -3.29
CA TRP A 39 14.35 31.99 -2.83
C TRP A 39 13.37 31.75 -3.98
N VAL A 40 13.36 32.63 -4.98
CA VAL A 40 12.53 32.47 -6.17
C VAL A 40 13.03 31.28 -7.01
N GLY A 41 14.34 31.09 -7.13
CA GLY A 41 14.93 29.92 -7.78
C GLY A 41 14.60 28.61 -7.09
N LEU A 42 14.64 28.60 -5.74
CA LEU A 42 14.33 27.41 -4.93
C LEU A 42 12.83 27.03 -5.00
N LEU A 43 11.94 28.02 -4.98
CA LEU A 43 10.50 27.82 -5.18
C LEU A 43 10.17 27.30 -6.58
N LEU A 44 10.78 27.88 -7.63
CA LEU A 44 10.61 27.39 -9.00
C LEU A 44 11.09 25.95 -9.16
N PHE A 45 12.22 25.60 -8.53
CA PHE A 45 12.73 24.23 -8.54
C PHE A 45 11.76 23.26 -7.86
N ALA A 46 11.22 23.62 -6.69
CA ALA A 46 10.24 22.79 -5.98
C ALA A 46 8.96 22.58 -6.82
N VAL A 47 8.44 23.63 -7.46
CA VAL A 47 7.25 23.54 -8.33
C VAL A 47 7.51 22.65 -9.55
N ILE A 48 8.67 22.81 -10.21
CA ILE A 48 9.05 21.99 -11.36
C ILE A 48 9.24 20.53 -10.95
N PHE A 49 9.91 20.28 -9.83
CA PHE A 49 10.15 18.92 -9.33
C PHE A 49 8.84 18.23 -8.93
N CYS A 50 7.96 18.91 -8.20
CA CYS A 50 6.62 18.41 -7.88
C CYS A 50 5.78 18.15 -9.14
N GLY A 51 5.86 19.04 -10.14
CA GLY A 51 5.18 18.88 -11.43
C GLY A 51 5.71 17.70 -12.24
N LEU A 52 7.03 17.48 -12.23
CA LEU A 52 7.67 16.36 -12.93
C LEU A 52 7.35 15.03 -12.25
N GLU A 53 7.38 14.98 -10.91
CA GLU A 53 6.91 13.82 -10.15
C GLU A 53 5.44 13.52 -10.43
N TYR A 54 4.59 14.55 -10.47
CA TYR A 54 3.18 14.41 -10.82
C TYR A 54 3.00 13.84 -12.23
N ALA A 55 3.72 14.37 -13.22
CA ALA A 55 3.64 13.94 -14.61
C ALA A 55 4.15 12.49 -14.80
N LEU A 56 5.28 12.13 -14.17
CA LEU A 56 5.81 10.76 -14.16
C LEU A 56 4.84 9.77 -13.48
N ARG A 57 4.16 10.20 -12.41
CA ARG A 57 3.11 9.42 -11.73
C ARG A 57 1.90 9.22 -12.63
N ASP A 58 1.46 10.25 -13.34
CA ASP A 58 0.33 10.14 -14.25
C ASP A 58 0.64 9.22 -15.44
N THR A 59 1.88 9.25 -15.95
CA THR A 59 2.31 8.32 -16.99
C THR A 59 2.37 6.87 -16.52
N LYS A 60 2.78 6.60 -15.28
CA LYS A 60 2.71 5.24 -14.68
C LYS A 60 1.26 4.77 -14.51
N ARG A 61 0.36 5.65 -14.06
CA ARG A 61 -1.08 5.36 -13.96
C ARG A 61 -1.68 5.03 -15.33
N GLU A 62 -1.31 5.79 -16.36
CA GLU A 62 -1.74 5.50 -17.74
C GLU A 62 -1.16 4.19 -18.28
N GLN A 63 0.11 3.89 -18.01
CA GLN A 63 0.72 2.62 -18.41
C GLN A 63 0.00 1.45 -17.76
N TYR A 64 -0.28 1.55 -16.46
CA TYR A 64 -1.05 0.54 -15.74
C TYR A 64 -2.48 0.39 -16.30
N ARG A 65 -3.16 1.49 -16.65
CA ARG A 65 -4.46 1.46 -17.35
C ARG A 65 -4.37 0.81 -18.74
N LYS A 66 -3.28 1.05 -19.48
CA LYS A 66 -3.04 0.47 -20.81
C LYS A 66 -2.68 -1.02 -20.73
N GLU A 67 -1.88 -1.43 -19.74
CA GLU A 67 -1.59 -2.84 -19.44
C GLU A 67 -2.85 -3.58 -18.99
N LYS A 68 -3.71 -2.95 -18.15
CA LYS A 68 -5.03 -3.48 -17.74
C LYS A 68 -6.00 -3.66 -18.91
N ARG A 69 -5.93 -2.81 -19.95
CA ARG A 69 -6.70 -2.98 -21.20
C ARG A 69 -6.09 -4.04 -22.11
N ALA A 70 -4.77 -4.23 -22.07
CA ALA A 70 -4.05 -5.16 -22.92
C ALA A 70 -4.02 -6.60 -22.38
N SER A 71 -4.08 -6.79 -21.05
CA SER A 71 -4.02 -8.13 -20.45
C SER A 71 -5.31 -8.92 -20.60
N GLY A 72 -6.46 -8.27 -20.86
CA GLY A 72 -7.77 -8.94 -20.98
C GLY A 72 -8.25 -9.68 -19.72
N GLU A 73 -7.43 -9.75 -18.67
CA GLU A 73 -7.75 -10.30 -17.36
C GLU A 73 -8.67 -9.31 -16.63
N LEU A 74 -9.98 -9.50 -16.83
CA LEU A 74 -11.01 -9.01 -15.92
C LEU A 74 -10.84 -9.75 -14.59
N TRP A 75 -9.91 -9.26 -13.75
CA TRP A 75 -9.83 -9.71 -12.37
C TRP A 75 -11.20 -9.54 -11.74
N ASN A 76 -11.71 -10.64 -11.18
CA ASN A 76 -12.97 -10.60 -10.48
C ASN A 76 -12.73 -9.79 -9.20
N TYR A 77 -13.44 -8.68 -9.01
CA TYR A 77 -13.33 -7.86 -7.81
C TYR A 77 -13.69 -8.64 -6.54
N HIS A 78 -14.34 -9.80 -6.67
CA HIS A 78 -14.55 -10.76 -5.59
C HIS A 78 -13.27 -11.44 -5.07
N ASP A 79 -12.18 -11.41 -5.83
CA ASP A 79 -10.91 -12.08 -5.47
C ASP A 79 -9.89 -11.11 -4.83
N LEU A 80 -10.20 -9.82 -4.82
CA LEU A 80 -9.33 -8.78 -4.24
C LEU A 80 -9.55 -8.68 -2.72
N MET A 81 -8.47 -8.43 -1.97
CA MET A 81 -8.57 -8.04 -0.56
C MET A 81 -9.28 -6.69 -0.42
N SER A 82 -9.91 -6.45 0.73
CA SER A 82 -10.74 -5.26 0.91
C SER A 82 -9.93 -3.96 0.85
N GLY A 83 -8.69 -3.93 1.36
CA GLY A 83 -7.79 -2.79 1.20
C GLY A 83 -7.39 -2.51 -0.25
N SER A 84 -7.32 -3.55 -1.09
CA SER A 84 -7.13 -3.36 -2.54
C SER A 84 -8.35 -2.71 -3.20
N LEU A 85 -9.57 -3.05 -2.76
CA LEU A 85 -10.78 -2.37 -3.23
C LEU A 85 -10.74 -0.88 -2.88
N ILE A 86 -10.32 -0.54 -1.65
CA ILE A 86 -10.23 0.85 -1.20
C ILE A 86 -9.14 1.61 -1.96
N ALA A 87 -7.97 1.00 -2.19
CA ALA A 87 -6.88 1.61 -2.95
C ALA A 87 -7.27 1.84 -4.42
N LEU A 88 -7.98 0.88 -5.03
CA LEU A 88 -8.50 1.01 -6.39
C LEU A 88 -9.60 2.07 -6.47
N TYR A 89 -10.50 2.14 -5.49
CA TYR A 89 -11.50 3.21 -5.39
C TYR A 89 -10.83 4.58 -5.28
N ASN A 90 -9.88 4.77 -4.36
CA ASN A 90 -9.20 6.07 -4.18
C ASN A 90 -8.36 6.51 -5.39
N SER A 91 -7.88 5.57 -6.21
CA SER A 91 -7.07 5.87 -7.40
C SER A 91 -7.89 6.07 -8.68
N SER A 92 -9.05 5.43 -8.80
CA SER A 92 -9.88 5.44 -10.02
C SER A 92 -11.22 6.14 -9.86
N TYR A 93 -11.68 6.38 -8.63
CA TYR A 93 -13.01 6.88 -8.29
C TYR A 93 -14.15 6.06 -8.91
N ASP A 94 -13.92 4.75 -9.12
CA ASP A 94 -14.91 3.83 -9.65
C ASP A 94 -15.74 3.24 -8.50
N ASP A 95 -17.02 3.63 -8.44
CA ASP A 95 -17.96 3.22 -7.39
C ASP A 95 -18.16 1.70 -7.30
N ARG A 96 -17.79 0.92 -8.33
CA ARG A 96 -17.88 -0.55 -8.26
C ARG A 96 -17.02 -1.12 -7.14
N TYR A 97 -15.83 -0.58 -6.91
CA TYR A 97 -14.93 -1.04 -5.84
C TYR A 97 -15.48 -0.67 -4.46
N LYS A 98 -15.98 0.56 -4.32
CA LYS A 98 -16.68 1.02 -3.11
C LYS A 98 -17.89 0.15 -2.79
N ASN A 99 -18.74 -0.10 -3.79
CA ASN A 99 -19.95 -0.87 -3.60
C ASN A 99 -19.66 -2.33 -3.21
N GLU A 100 -18.62 -2.95 -3.80
CA GLU A 100 -18.19 -4.28 -3.40
C GLU A 100 -17.66 -4.31 -1.96
N TYR A 101 -16.82 -3.33 -1.57
CA TYR A 101 -16.32 -3.20 -0.20
C TYR A 101 -17.48 -3.11 0.81
N LEU A 102 -18.42 -2.20 0.56
CA LEU A 102 -19.57 -2.00 1.46
C LEU A 102 -20.49 -3.23 1.49
N ARG A 103 -20.69 -3.90 0.36
CA ARG A 103 -21.45 -5.16 0.29
C ARG A 103 -20.82 -6.25 1.17
N ARG A 104 -19.49 -6.35 1.22
CA ARG A 104 -18.78 -7.32 2.06
C ARG A 104 -18.97 -7.03 3.55
N LEU A 105 -18.79 -5.77 3.95
CA LEU A 105 -19.02 -5.35 5.34
C LEU A 105 -20.48 -5.58 5.77
N THR A 106 -21.45 -5.25 4.92
CA THR A 106 -22.86 -5.52 5.23
C THR A 106 -23.16 -7.01 5.37
N LYS A 107 -22.47 -7.89 4.61
CA LYS A 107 -22.60 -9.35 4.76
C LYS A 107 -22.09 -9.85 6.11
N ILE A 108 -21.06 -9.20 6.66
CA ILE A 108 -20.49 -9.49 7.99
C ILE A 108 -21.40 -9.01 9.12
N GLY A 109 -22.26 -8.02 8.85
CA GLY A 109 -23.22 -7.50 9.83
C GLY A 109 -23.02 -6.02 10.18
N PHE A 110 -22.10 -5.33 9.51
CA PHE A 110 -22.01 -3.87 9.59
C PHE A 110 -23.29 -3.26 9.03
N ASN A 111 -23.89 -2.31 9.76
CA ASN A 111 -24.89 -1.45 9.17
C ASN A 111 -24.22 -0.50 8.16
N ARG A 112 -25.04 0.18 7.35
CA ARG A 112 -24.51 1.00 6.27
C ARG A 112 -23.65 2.16 6.78
N ASP A 113 -24.05 2.79 7.89
CA ASP A 113 -23.35 3.93 8.45
C ASP A 113 -22.00 3.52 9.06
N GLU A 114 -21.94 2.39 9.77
CA GLU A 114 -20.69 1.79 10.28
C GLU A 114 -19.74 1.45 9.13
N ALA A 115 -20.23 0.83 8.07
CA ALA A 115 -19.42 0.48 6.90
C ALA A 115 -18.88 1.72 6.17
N ASP A 116 -19.69 2.77 6.04
CA ASP A 116 -19.26 4.04 5.44
C ASP A 116 -18.24 4.78 6.33
N ARG A 117 -18.38 4.73 7.67
CA ARG A 117 -17.37 5.27 8.61
C ARG A 117 -16.04 4.53 8.50
N LEU A 118 -16.06 3.20 8.45
CA LEU A 118 -14.84 2.40 8.28
C LEU A 118 -14.18 2.66 6.92
N LEU A 119 -14.96 2.76 5.84
CA LEU A 119 -14.46 3.14 4.51
C LEU A 119 -13.75 4.50 4.54
N LEU A 120 -14.34 5.49 5.21
CA LEU A 120 -13.75 6.83 5.35
C LEU A 120 -12.44 6.77 6.14
N PHE A 121 -12.42 6.03 7.24
CA PHE A 121 -11.23 5.82 8.05
C PHE A 121 -10.10 5.15 7.25
N GLU A 122 -10.34 4.02 6.60
CA GLU A 122 -9.31 3.32 5.80
C GLU A 122 -8.88 4.14 4.57
N SER A 123 -9.79 4.90 3.95
CA SER A 123 -9.44 5.82 2.86
C SER A 123 -8.58 6.99 3.34
N MET A 124 -8.75 7.42 4.60
CA MET A 124 -7.92 8.46 5.20
C MET A 124 -6.49 7.95 5.42
N ILE A 125 -6.31 6.70 5.85
CA ILE A 125 -4.99 6.07 5.97
C ILE A 125 -4.24 6.14 4.63
N LEU A 126 -4.90 5.75 3.52
CA LEU A 126 -4.28 5.80 2.18
C LEU A 126 -3.94 7.21 1.68
N LYS A 127 -4.55 8.26 2.25
CA LYS A 127 -4.22 9.65 1.93
C LYS A 127 -2.97 10.12 2.67
N TYR A 128 -2.79 9.68 3.92
CA TYR A 128 -1.64 10.04 4.74
C TYR A 128 -0.42 9.20 4.42
N ASP A 129 -0.60 7.89 4.27
CA ASP A 129 0.45 6.94 3.90
C ASP A 129 0.20 6.35 2.51
N ARG A 130 1.21 6.47 1.63
CA ARG A 130 1.08 6.04 0.23
C ARG A 130 1.37 4.56 0.08
N LYS A 131 0.31 3.77 0.20
CA LYS A 131 0.36 2.31 0.04
C LYS A 131 0.01 1.88 -1.38
N ASP A 132 0.79 2.33 -2.37
CA ASP A 132 0.55 2.08 -3.81
C ASP A 132 0.49 0.57 -4.16
N HIS A 133 1.19 -0.26 -3.38
CA HIS A 133 1.23 -1.71 -3.55
C HIS A 133 -0.15 -2.37 -3.31
N LEU A 134 -1.04 -1.76 -2.54
CA LEU A 134 -2.39 -2.28 -2.29
C LEU A 134 -3.27 -2.27 -3.55
N ALA A 135 -2.98 -1.37 -4.51
CA ALA A 135 -3.70 -1.30 -5.78
C ALA A 135 -3.25 -2.37 -6.79
N ASP A 136 -2.22 -3.17 -6.47
CA ASP A 136 -1.79 -4.30 -7.28
C ASP A 136 -2.82 -5.45 -7.18
N PRO A 137 -3.40 -5.93 -8.29
CA PRO A 137 -4.34 -7.05 -8.31
C PRO A 137 -3.70 -8.35 -7.80
N LYS A 138 -2.37 -8.42 -7.84
CA LYS A 138 -1.60 -9.55 -7.31
C LYS A 138 -1.24 -9.40 -5.84
N TYR A 139 -1.70 -8.34 -5.18
CA TYR A 139 -1.43 -8.09 -3.77
C TYR A 139 -1.75 -9.30 -2.89
N ILE A 140 -2.88 -9.98 -3.15
CA ILE A 140 -3.28 -11.16 -2.38
C ILE A 140 -2.30 -12.35 -2.52
N TYR A 141 -1.57 -12.45 -3.65
CA TYR A 141 -0.70 -13.60 -3.97
C TYR A 141 0.79 -13.37 -3.70
N ARG A 142 1.22 -12.11 -3.60
CA ARG A 142 2.63 -11.76 -3.44
C ARG A 142 2.96 -11.62 -1.96
N GLU A 143 4.14 -12.06 -1.55
CA GLU A 143 4.78 -11.50 -0.36
C GLU A 143 5.20 -10.07 -0.69
N VAL A 144 4.65 -9.11 0.05
CA VAL A 144 4.83 -7.68 -0.28
C VAL A 144 5.39 -6.91 0.90
N PHE A 145 5.24 -7.42 2.13
CA PHE A 145 5.59 -6.67 3.30
C PHE A 145 7.01 -7.01 3.79
N ASP A 146 7.81 -5.97 4.06
CA ASP A 146 9.13 -6.13 4.67
C ASP A 146 8.97 -6.18 6.19
N TYR A 147 9.19 -7.34 6.80
CA TYR A 147 9.14 -7.49 8.26
C TYR A 147 10.10 -6.56 9.01
N LYS A 148 11.17 -6.08 8.34
CA LYS A 148 12.12 -5.12 8.92
C LYS A 148 11.50 -3.74 9.11
N SER A 149 10.54 -3.38 8.26
CA SER A 149 9.83 -2.12 8.35
C SER A 149 8.57 -2.20 9.19
N VAL A 150 8.04 -3.41 9.51
CA VAL A 150 6.92 -3.53 10.47
C VAL A 150 7.40 -2.98 11.80
N PRO A 151 6.78 -1.90 12.28
CA PRO A 151 7.21 -1.31 13.52
C PRO A 151 6.39 -1.98 14.65
N LEU A 152 7.07 -2.45 15.71
CA LEU A 152 6.43 -3.23 16.78
C LEU A 152 5.64 -2.34 17.74
N PRO A 153 4.51 -2.81 18.29
CA PRO A 153 3.72 -2.05 19.26
C PRO A 153 4.51 -1.70 20.51
N GLN A 154 4.36 -0.48 20.99
CA GLN A 154 4.67 -0.13 22.39
C GLN A 154 3.41 0.35 23.14
N ASP A 155 2.54 1.15 22.51
CA ASP A 155 1.23 1.59 23.02
C ASP A 155 0.32 2.18 21.92
N ASP A 156 -0.95 2.52 22.25
CA ASP A 156 -1.94 3.10 21.32
C ASP A 156 -1.55 4.50 20.80
N THR A 157 -0.87 5.27 21.63
CA THR A 157 -0.33 6.60 21.29
C THR A 157 0.66 6.51 20.15
N TRP A 158 1.49 5.46 20.16
CA TRP A 158 2.49 5.24 19.15
C TRP A 158 1.89 5.00 17.75
N TYR A 159 0.75 4.28 17.64
CA TYR A 159 0.05 4.09 16.36
C TYR A 159 -0.56 5.37 15.80
N ALA A 160 -0.95 6.29 16.67
CA ALA A 160 -1.42 7.60 16.25
C ALA A 160 -0.27 8.46 15.63
N GLU A 161 0.97 8.16 15.98
CA GLU A 161 2.15 9.00 15.66
C GLU A 161 3.04 8.44 14.54
N HIS A 162 2.95 7.15 14.20
CA HIS A 162 3.92 6.49 13.31
C HIS A 162 3.31 5.97 12.00
N GLU A 163 2.58 4.85 12.05
CA GLU A 163 2.11 4.16 10.85
C GLU A 163 0.75 3.51 11.10
N MET A 164 -0.18 3.74 10.17
CA MET A 164 -1.51 3.14 10.19
C MET A 164 -1.64 2.13 9.05
N PHE A 165 -2.25 1.00 9.34
CA PHE A 165 -2.48 -0.11 8.43
C PHE A 165 -3.97 -0.23 8.08
N LEU A 166 -4.27 -0.66 6.87
CA LEU A 166 -5.63 -1.12 6.59
C LEU A 166 -5.83 -2.46 7.32
N ILE A 167 -7.06 -2.79 7.72
CA ILE A 167 -7.32 -4.05 8.44
C ILE A 167 -6.88 -5.23 7.56
N SER A 168 -7.22 -5.22 6.26
CA SER A 168 -6.79 -6.26 5.33
C SER A 168 -5.26 -6.35 5.16
N GLU A 169 -4.55 -5.23 5.35
CA GLU A 169 -3.08 -5.19 5.29
C GLU A 169 -2.49 -5.81 6.54
N LEU A 170 -2.99 -5.44 7.72
CA LEU A 170 -2.63 -6.06 9.00
C LEU A 170 -2.85 -7.58 8.96
N VAL A 171 -4.00 -8.03 8.47
CA VAL A 171 -4.32 -9.46 8.32
C VAL A 171 -3.30 -10.18 7.45
N LYS A 172 -2.91 -9.57 6.33
CA LYS A 172 -1.91 -10.14 5.43
C LYS A 172 -0.52 -10.18 6.07
N ILE A 173 -0.11 -9.14 6.79
CA ILE A 173 1.17 -9.10 7.51
C ILE A 173 1.25 -10.24 8.53
N CYS A 174 0.19 -10.44 9.32
CA CYS A 174 0.11 -11.52 10.29
C CYS A 174 0.12 -12.91 9.62
N ASP A 175 -0.62 -13.10 8.51
CA ASP A 175 -0.60 -14.35 7.73
C ASP A 175 0.79 -14.64 7.14
N GLU A 176 1.45 -13.61 6.60
CA GLU A 176 2.83 -13.69 6.12
C GLU A 176 3.79 -14.08 7.25
N ALA A 177 3.68 -13.43 8.42
CA ALA A 177 4.53 -13.72 9.57
C ALA A 177 4.34 -15.16 10.08
N GLU A 178 3.09 -15.62 10.17
CA GLU A 178 2.76 -16.99 10.57
C GLU A 178 3.38 -18.03 9.62
N ASN A 179 3.27 -17.80 8.31
CA ASN A 179 3.89 -18.65 7.30
C ASN A 179 5.42 -18.66 7.42
N THR A 180 6.03 -17.48 7.52
CA THR A 180 7.48 -17.33 7.68
C THR A 180 7.98 -18.02 8.94
N TRP A 181 7.27 -17.86 10.06
CA TRP A 181 7.59 -18.52 11.31
C TRP A 181 7.53 -20.05 11.20
N THR A 182 6.48 -20.55 10.56
CA THR A 182 6.22 -21.99 10.44
C THR A 182 7.27 -22.69 9.57
N TYR A 183 7.63 -22.09 8.43
CA TYR A 183 8.43 -22.78 7.41
C TYR A 183 9.88 -22.27 7.25
N SER A 184 10.17 -21.07 7.74
CA SER A 184 11.42 -20.37 7.41
C SER A 184 12.12 -19.69 8.59
N LYS A 185 11.62 -19.78 9.84
CA LYS A 185 12.23 -19.11 11.00
C LYS A 185 13.71 -19.43 11.20
N ASP A 186 14.11 -20.68 10.93
CA ASP A 186 15.50 -21.13 11.11
C ASP A 186 16.44 -20.55 10.04
N LYS A 187 15.89 -20.03 8.95
CA LYS A 187 16.63 -19.35 7.88
C LYS A 187 16.83 -17.85 8.17
N ILE A 188 16.10 -17.29 9.13
CA ILE A 188 16.25 -15.88 9.53
C ILE A 188 17.48 -15.78 10.44
N SER A 189 18.61 -15.33 9.92
CA SER A 189 19.86 -15.22 10.70
C SER A 189 19.85 -14.10 11.73
N ASP A 190 19.05 -13.05 11.48
CA ASP A 190 18.92 -11.88 12.37
C ASP A 190 17.87 -12.15 13.46
N GLU A 191 18.33 -12.24 14.71
CA GLU A 191 17.48 -12.52 15.87
C GLU A 191 16.42 -11.44 16.09
N SER A 192 16.74 -10.17 15.83
CA SER A 192 15.78 -9.07 16.00
C SER A 192 14.62 -9.15 14.99
N ILE A 193 14.90 -9.62 13.77
CA ILE A 193 13.88 -9.86 12.75
C ILE A 193 13.07 -11.09 13.12
N ARG A 194 13.72 -12.13 13.63
CA ARG A 194 13.05 -13.36 14.06
C ARG A 194 12.06 -13.09 15.21
N ASP A 195 12.45 -12.30 16.18
CA ASP A 195 11.60 -11.88 17.31
C ASP A 195 10.41 -11.02 16.84
N ARG A 196 10.66 -10.12 15.88
CA ARG A 196 9.58 -9.35 15.23
C ARG A 196 8.58 -10.25 14.56
N VAL A 197 9.04 -11.17 13.71
CA VAL A 197 8.16 -12.15 13.05
C VAL A 197 7.38 -12.94 14.09
N TYR A 198 8.03 -13.43 15.15
CA TYR A 198 7.37 -14.15 16.24
C TYR A 198 6.23 -13.35 16.87
N SER A 199 6.46 -12.08 17.20
CA SER A 199 5.47 -11.21 17.85
C SER A 199 4.22 -10.93 17.00
N LEU A 200 4.33 -11.07 15.68
CA LEU A 200 3.22 -10.89 14.74
C LEU A 200 2.41 -12.18 14.54
N THR A 201 2.92 -13.32 15.00
CA THR A 201 2.24 -14.62 14.92
C THR A 201 1.26 -14.84 16.05
N ARG A 202 0.38 -15.83 15.90
CA ARG A 202 -0.51 -16.28 16.97
C ARG A 202 0.27 -16.83 18.18
N TYR A 203 1.48 -17.35 17.97
CA TYR A 203 2.35 -17.82 19.05
C TYR A 203 2.92 -16.67 19.89
N GLY A 204 3.18 -15.53 19.26
CA GLY A 204 3.55 -14.29 19.94
C GLY A 204 2.35 -13.50 20.47
N GLU A 205 1.20 -14.17 20.64
CA GLU A 205 -0.09 -13.61 21.09
C GLU A 205 -0.70 -12.55 20.16
N ALA A 206 -0.04 -12.22 19.06
CA ALA A 206 -0.43 -11.15 18.14
C ALA A 206 -0.90 -9.89 18.88
N VAL A 207 -0.20 -9.49 19.95
CA VAL A 207 -0.58 -8.33 20.80
C VAL A 207 -0.83 -7.09 19.95
N PHE A 208 0.00 -6.90 18.92
CA PHE A 208 -0.19 -5.88 17.89
C PHE A 208 -1.59 -5.84 17.31
N TYR A 209 -2.08 -7.00 16.92
CA TYR A 209 -3.33 -7.14 16.20
C TYR A 209 -4.51 -6.72 17.08
N ASN A 210 -4.53 -7.10 18.37
CA ASN A 210 -5.61 -6.75 19.29
C ASN A 210 -5.64 -5.24 19.61
N CYS A 211 -4.50 -4.65 19.99
CA CYS A 211 -4.42 -3.21 20.26
C CYS A 211 -4.80 -2.39 19.02
N TYR A 212 -4.39 -2.85 17.82
CA TYR A 212 -4.73 -2.16 16.59
C TYR A 212 -6.25 -2.17 16.32
N LEU A 213 -6.93 -3.30 16.54
CA LEU A 213 -8.38 -3.37 16.36
C LEU A 213 -9.15 -2.50 17.37
N GLU A 214 -8.68 -2.42 18.62
CA GLU A 214 -9.25 -1.50 19.61
C GLU A 214 -9.12 -0.04 19.16
N MET A 215 -7.93 0.37 18.71
CA MET A 215 -7.73 1.70 18.14
C MET A 215 -8.64 1.98 16.93
N VAL A 216 -8.82 1.01 16.02
CA VAL A 216 -9.74 1.18 14.88
C VAL A 216 -11.20 1.28 15.36
N SER A 217 -11.60 0.47 16.34
CA SER A 217 -12.93 0.50 16.95
C SER A 217 -13.25 1.90 17.47
N GLU A 218 -12.31 2.51 18.19
CA GLU A 218 -12.46 3.86 18.75
C GLU A 218 -12.46 4.93 17.65
N LYS A 219 -11.50 4.90 16.72
CA LYS A 219 -11.34 5.97 15.71
C LYS A 219 -12.40 5.94 14.62
N ALA A 220 -12.85 4.76 14.22
CA ALA A 220 -13.88 4.61 13.19
C ALA A 220 -15.30 4.55 13.78
N ASP A 221 -15.44 4.52 15.11
CA ASP A 221 -16.72 4.37 15.82
C ASP A 221 -17.52 3.16 15.27
N VAL A 222 -16.86 1.99 15.35
CA VAL A 222 -17.38 0.69 14.92
C VAL A 222 -17.15 -0.34 16.01
N ARG A 223 -18.01 -1.35 16.09
CA ARG A 223 -17.95 -2.35 17.15
C ARG A 223 -16.80 -3.33 16.93
N ILE A 224 -16.06 -3.64 17.99
CA ILE A 224 -14.90 -4.55 17.95
C ILE A 224 -15.25 -5.96 17.46
N ASP A 225 -16.42 -6.49 17.83
CA ASP A 225 -16.89 -7.81 17.40
C ASP A 225 -17.06 -7.90 15.87
N LEU A 226 -17.52 -6.82 15.24
CA LEU A 226 -17.62 -6.74 13.79
C LEU A 226 -16.25 -6.64 13.10
N LEU A 227 -15.28 -5.96 13.73
CA LEU A 227 -13.91 -5.89 13.23
C LEU A 227 -13.23 -7.26 13.24
N GLU A 228 -13.45 -8.05 14.30
CA GLU A 228 -12.95 -9.43 14.38
C GLU A 228 -13.53 -10.31 13.27
N GLU A 229 -14.84 -10.22 13.01
CA GLU A 229 -15.47 -10.96 11.90
C GLU A 229 -14.97 -10.49 10.53
N TYR A 230 -14.70 -9.19 10.37
CA TYR A 230 -14.07 -8.66 9.16
C TYR A 230 -12.69 -9.26 8.95
N VAL A 231 -11.87 -9.37 10.00
CA VAL A 231 -10.59 -10.04 9.89
C VAL A 231 -10.75 -11.50 9.49
N ARG A 232 -11.66 -12.26 10.12
CA ARG A 232 -11.89 -13.66 9.75
C ARG A 232 -12.26 -13.77 8.27
N ALA A 233 -13.09 -12.86 7.75
CA ALA A 233 -13.43 -12.83 6.33
C ALA A 233 -12.23 -12.54 5.42
N GLU A 234 -11.31 -11.65 5.82
CA GLU A 234 -10.07 -11.40 5.06
C GLU A 234 -9.09 -12.58 5.14
N GLN A 235 -9.01 -13.26 6.28
CA GLN A 235 -8.23 -14.49 6.44
C GLN A 235 -8.77 -15.61 5.54
N ASP A 236 -10.08 -15.83 5.51
CA ASP A 236 -10.73 -16.79 4.61
C ASP A 236 -10.43 -16.48 3.13
N LEU A 237 -10.35 -15.19 2.78
CA LEU A 237 -9.98 -14.76 1.45
C LEU A 237 -8.53 -15.14 1.13
N LEU A 238 -7.58 -14.85 2.04
CA LEU A 238 -6.18 -15.27 1.89
C LEU A 238 -6.09 -16.80 1.75
N TYR A 239 -6.79 -17.55 2.60
CA TYR A 239 -6.81 -19.01 2.54
C TYR A 239 -7.29 -19.55 1.20
N LYS A 240 -8.35 -18.94 0.66
CA LYS A 240 -8.95 -19.36 -0.61
C LYS A 240 -8.04 -19.10 -1.82
N TYR A 241 -7.33 -17.98 -1.84
CA TYR A 241 -6.65 -17.50 -3.05
C TYR A 241 -5.13 -17.68 -3.00
N ARG A 242 -4.48 -17.40 -1.86
CA ARG A 242 -3.02 -17.46 -1.76
C ARG A 242 -2.50 -18.89 -1.76
N TRP A 243 -2.92 -19.70 -0.79
CA TRP A 243 -2.40 -21.05 -0.58
C TRP A 243 -2.89 -22.06 -1.62
N LYS A 244 -3.95 -21.73 -2.37
CA LYS A 244 -4.43 -22.56 -3.48
C LYS A 244 -3.51 -22.49 -4.71
N ILE A 245 -2.77 -21.39 -4.90
CA ILE A 245 -1.79 -21.26 -5.98
C ILE A 245 -0.46 -21.93 -5.62
N GLU A 246 -0.06 -21.87 -4.35
CA GLU A 246 1.15 -22.55 -3.88
C GLU A 246 0.97 -24.07 -3.84
N ALA A 247 -0.19 -24.60 -3.47
CA ALA A 247 -0.49 -26.03 -3.55
C ALA A 247 -0.41 -26.61 -4.99
N VAL A 248 -0.49 -25.77 -6.03
CA VAL A 248 -0.36 -26.18 -7.44
C VAL A 248 1.09 -26.08 -7.95
N ASN A 249 1.93 -25.28 -7.29
CA ASN A 249 3.30 -24.99 -7.72
C ASN A 249 4.38 -25.36 -6.69
N ASP A 250 4.03 -26.01 -5.59
CA ASP A 250 4.99 -26.48 -4.59
C ASP A 250 5.89 -27.59 -5.20
N PRO A 251 7.19 -27.33 -5.43
CA PRO A 251 8.11 -28.35 -5.92
C PRO A 251 8.38 -29.46 -4.89
N TYR A 252 7.92 -29.31 -3.64
CA TYR A 252 8.03 -30.32 -2.58
C TYR A 252 6.82 -31.25 -2.48
N LEU A 253 5.75 -31.03 -3.28
CA LEU A 253 4.59 -31.91 -3.41
C LEU A 253 4.57 -32.71 -4.72
N ARG A 254 5.71 -32.84 -5.42
CA ARG A 254 5.93 -33.78 -6.53
C ARG A 254 6.94 -34.86 -6.19
#